data_AF-A0A0A9WGP7-F1
#
_entry.id   AF-A0A0A9WGP7-F1
#
_cell.length_a   1.000
_cell.length_b   1.000
_cell.length_c   1.000
_cell.angle_alpha   90.00
_cell.angle_beta   90.00
_cell.angle_gamma   90.00
#
_symmetry.space_group_name_H-M   'P 1'
#
loop_
_entity.id
_entity.type
_entity.pdbx_description
1 polymer ?
#
loop_
_entity_poly.entity_id
_entity_poly.type
_entity_poly.pdbx_seq_one_letter_code
_entity_poly.pdbx_strand_id
1 'polypeptide(L)'
;MDVSVASSRGEDDPEKQAVEQIKRDRYISGKDVNDLVTTKHHVLSLYGPRTPVAVSENVFSQGAKEGASVNASAESEYAWYVYQRKLLLWRFKPKAEEKNEACSIAIELLLPKSDLPHHAHLVSVFKSRGSSNASCIAVSPEGVVRFWDVLSPHTSWVEVNANLGGEEVCSVHHVPPHGCIAVTTSASL
;
A
#
# COMPACT_ATOMS: atom_id res chain seq x y z
N MET A 1 -47.75 42.82 -27.20
CA MET A 1 -47.11 42.70 -28.53
C MET A 1 -45.77 42.04 -28.30
N ASP A 2 -45.74 40.73 -28.53
CA ASP A 2 -44.57 39.85 -28.46
C ASP A 2 -43.49 40.22 -29.46
N VAL A 3 -42.23 40.10 -29.05
CA VAL A 3 -41.14 39.77 -29.97
C VAL A 3 -40.27 38.71 -29.29
N SER A 4 -40.42 37.48 -29.75
CA SER A 4 -39.50 36.37 -29.48
C SER A 4 -38.21 36.57 -30.28
N VAL A 5 -37.05 36.33 -29.66
CA VAL A 5 -35.81 36.06 -30.39
C VAL A 5 -35.25 34.75 -29.85
N ALA A 6 -35.42 33.69 -30.64
CA ALA A 6 -34.64 32.48 -30.55
C ALA A 6 -33.27 32.72 -31.22
N SER A 7 -32.18 32.33 -30.56
CA SER A 7 -30.92 32.06 -31.26
C SER A 7 -30.18 30.93 -30.55
N SER A 8 -30.50 29.71 -30.97
CA SER A 8 -29.71 28.51 -30.74
C SER A 8 -28.41 28.61 -31.53
N ARG A 9 -27.28 28.66 -30.84
CA ARG A 9 -25.95 28.48 -31.45
C ARG A 9 -25.18 27.46 -30.62
N GLY A 10 -25.54 26.19 -30.78
CA GLY A 10 -24.70 25.05 -30.36
C GLY A 10 -23.40 25.11 -31.17
N GLU A 11 -22.26 25.21 -30.50
CA GLU A 11 -21.43 24.06 -30.10
C GLU A 11 -20.89 23.25 -31.29
N ASP A 12 -20.03 23.90 -32.08
CA ASP A 12 -19.03 23.23 -32.92
C ASP A 12 -17.66 23.78 -32.52
N ASP A 13 -17.20 23.39 -31.33
CA ASP A 13 -15.84 23.63 -30.87
C ASP A 13 -14.94 22.48 -31.38
N PRO A 14 -14.03 22.72 -32.33
CA PRO A 14 -13.17 21.69 -32.90
C PRO A 14 -12.24 21.05 -31.85
N GLU A 15 -11.96 21.75 -30.74
CA GLU A 15 -11.14 21.22 -29.65
C GLU A 15 -11.91 20.17 -28.85
N LYS A 16 -13.21 20.38 -28.58
CA LYS A 16 -14.09 19.37 -27.96
C LYS A 16 -14.26 18.13 -28.84
N GLN A 17 -14.39 18.32 -30.16
CA GLN A 17 -14.48 17.19 -31.11
C GLN A 17 -13.18 16.39 -31.18
N ALA A 18 -12.01 17.05 -31.15
CA ALA A 18 -10.72 16.37 -31.10
C ALA A 18 -10.55 15.57 -29.80
N VAL A 19 -10.98 16.11 -28.65
CA VAL A 19 -10.94 15.41 -27.36
C VAL A 19 -11.92 14.23 -27.33
N GLU A 20 -13.11 14.35 -27.91
CA GLU A 20 -14.06 13.23 -28.07
C GLU A 20 -13.52 12.14 -29.01
N GLN A 21 -12.88 12.52 -30.11
CA GLN A 21 -12.30 11.59 -31.07
C GLN A 21 -11.16 10.79 -30.42
N ILE A 22 -10.28 11.46 -29.67
CA ILE A 22 -9.21 10.83 -28.88
C ILE A 22 -9.80 9.88 -27.82
N LYS A 23 -10.92 10.24 -27.18
CA LYS A 23 -11.63 9.35 -26.23
C LYS A 23 -12.25 8.13 -26.93
N ARG A 24 -12.87 8.31 -28.11
CA ARG A 24 -13.45 7.22 -28.92
C ARG A 24 -12.37 6.26 -29.43
N ASP A 25 -11.26 6.78 -29.95
CA ASP A 25 -10.15 5.95 -30.46
C ASP A 25 -9.47 5.17 -29.32
N ARG A 26 -9.42 5.73 -28.10
CA ARG A 26 -8.98 5.02 -26.89
C ARG A 26 -9.95 3.90 -26.48
N TYR A 27 -11.26 4.13 -26.60
CA TYR A 27 -12.27 3.10 -26.32
C TYR A 27 -12.19 1.92 -27.30
N ILE A 28 -11.85 2.19 -28.57
CA ILE A 28 -11.69 1.15 -29.61
C ILE A 28 -10.40 0.34 -29.42
N SER A 29 -9.37 0.93 -28.80
CA SER A 29 -8.08 0.26 -28.53
C SER A 29 -8.05 -0.54 -27.22
N GLY A 30 -9.01 -0.31 -26.30
CA GLY A 30 -9.13 -1.05 -25.04
C GLY A 30 -7.94 -0.90 -24.07
N LYS A 31 -6.96 -0.05 -24.39
CA LYS A 31 -5.76 0.21 -23.58
C LYS A 31 -6.01 1.38 -22.64
N ASP A 32 -5.94 1.13 -21.34
CA ASP A 32 -5.81 2.18 -20.34
C ASP A 32 -4.44 2.86 -20.48
N VAL A 33 -4.34 4.14 -20.11
CA VAL A 33 -3.07 4.88 -20.10
C VAL A 33 -2.04 4.23 -19.17
N ASN A 34 -2.50 3.43 -18.21
CA ASN A 34 -1.65 2.74 -17.25
C ASN A 34 -1.27 1.30 -17.66
N ASP A 35 -1.78 0.79 -18.78
CA ASP A 35 -1.49 -0.58 -19.22
C ASP A 35 -0.07 -0.69 -19.79
N LEU A 36 0.79 -1.43 -19.10
CA LEU A 36 2.15 -1.73 -19.52
C LEU A 36 2.18 -2.87 -20.53
N VAL A 37 1.45 -3.96 -20.23
CA VAL A 37 1.42 -5.17 -21.06
C VAL A 37 0.02 -5.77 -21.02
N THR A 38 -0.55 -6.02 -22.21
CA THR A 38 -1.86 -6.66 -22.36
C THR A 38 -1.66 -7.98 -23.11
N THR A 39 -2.06 -9.09 -22.50
CA THR A 39 -2.17 -10.41 -23.12
C THR A 39 -3.64 -10.80 -23.27
N LYS A 40 -3.93 -11.95 -23.91
CA LYS A 40 -5.31 -12.44 -24.09
C LYS A 40 -6.07 -12.64 -22.76
N HIS A 41 -5.37 -12.86 -21.66
CA HIS A 41 -5.99 -13.21 -20.36
C HIS A 41 -5.55 -12.32 -19.20
N HIS A 42 -4.56 -11.45 -19.41
CA HIS A 42 -3.99 -10.64 -18.34
C HIS A 42 -3.66 -9.25 -18.84
N VAL A 43 -3.90 -8.27 -17.98
CA VAL A 43 -3.45 -6.90 -18.14
C VAL A 43 -2.53 -6.58 -16.99
N LEU A 44 -1.31 -6.18 -17.32
CA LEU A 44 -0.35 -5.61 -16.38
C LEU A 44 -0.44 -4.10 -16.51
N SER A 45 -0.88 -3.44 -15.45
CA SER A 45 -1.00 -1.99 -15.39
C SER A 45 -0.34 -1.42 -14.15
N LEU A 46 0.05 -0.15 -14.23
CA LEU A 46 0.46 0.61 -13.06
C LEU A 46 -0.75 0.79 -12.14
N TYR A 47 -0.58 0.42 -10.87
CA TYR A 47 -1.66 0.48 -9.89
C TYR A 47 -1.41 1.56 -8.83
N GLY A 48 -2.42 2.38 -8.61
CA GLY A 48 -2.42 3.40 -7.58
C GLY A 48 -1.65 4.68 -7.96
N PRO A 49 -1.59 5.64 -7.02
CA PRO A 49 -0.80 6.86 -7.17
C PRO A 49 0.69 6.55 -7.12
N ARG A 50 1.51 7.55 -7.50
CA ARG A 50 2.97 7.44 -7.46
C ARG A 50 3.45 7.05 -6.06
N THR A 51 4.36 6.09 -5.98
CA THR A 51 5.00 5.69 -4.73
C THR A 51 5.66 6.89 -4.04
N PRO A 52 5.58 6.98 -2.69
CA PRO A 52 6.26 8.04 -1.95
C PRO A 52 7.75 8.15 -2.30
N VAL A 53 8.27 9.38 -2.28
CA VAL A 53 9.68 9.65 -2.58
C VAL A 53 10.59 8.90 -1.60
N ALA A 54 10.26 8.90 -0.31
CA ALA A 54 11.00 8.17 0.71
C ALA A 54 11.13 6.68 0.40
N VAL A 55 10.07 6.04 -0.14
CA VAL A 55 10.14 4.62 -0.55
C VAL A 55 11.06 4.49 -1.77
N SER A 56 10.85 5.33 -2.78
CA SER A 56 11.62 5.27 -4.03
C SER A 56 13.13 5.45 -3.79
N GLU A 57 13.52 6.42 -2.97
CA GLU A 57 14.93 6.65 -2.62
C GLU A 57 15.57 5.45 -1.91
N ASN A 58 14.82 4.81 -1.01
CA ASN A 58 15.33 3.67 -0.26
C ASN A 58 15.39 2.39 -1.08
N VAL A 59 14.45 2.18 -2.02
CA VAL A 59 14.48 1.03 -2.94
C VAL A 59 15.75 1.00 -3.81
N PHE A 60 16.22 2.18 -4.23
CA PHE A 60 17.44 2.28 -5.06
C PHE A 60 18.74 2.39 -4.25
N SER A 61 18.65 2.47 -2.91
CA SER A 61 19.84 2.60 -2.06
C SER A 61 20.66 1.30 -2.05
N GLN A 62 21.99 1.40 -1.89
CA GLN A 62 22.84 0.21 -1.86
C GLN A 62 22.56 -0.70 -0.66
N GLY A 63 22.15 -0.13 0.49
CA GLY A 63 21.79 -0.88 1.70
C GLY A 63 20.44 -1.61 1.64
N ALA A 64 19.65 -1.38 0.60
CA ALA A 64 18.39 -2.07 0.35
C ALA A 64 18.55 -3.35 -0.50
N LYS A 65 19.70 -3.56 -1.15
CA LYS A 65 19.84 -4.65 -2.13
C LYS A 65 19.90 -6.04 -1.50
N GLU A 66 20.23 -6.12 -0.22
CA GLU A 66 20.30 -7.38 0.54
C GLU A 66 19.20 -7.41 1.59
N GLY A 67 18.23 -8.31 1.42
CA GLY A 67 17.19 -8.59 2.42
C GLY A 67 15.99 -7.63 2.43
N ALA A 68 15.92 -6.62 1.54
CA ALA A 68 14.72 -5.80 1.45
C ALA A 68 13.54 -6.57 0.89
N SER A 69 12.34 -6.23 1.37
CA SER A 69 11.11 -6.90 0.98
C SER A 69 9.92 -5.95 1.06
N VAL A 70 8.89 -6.24 0.28
CA VAL A 70 7.68 -5.43 0.18
C VAL A 70 6.46 -6.32 0.31
N ASN A 71 5.41 -5.81 0.93
CA ASN A 71 4.11 -6.47 1.00
C ASN A 71 3.00 -5.42 1.00
N ALA A 72 1.78 -5.84 0.67
CA ALA A 72 0.62 -4.97 0.58
C ALA A 72 -0.65 -5.72 0.95
N SER A 73 -1.60 -5.01 1.57
CA SER A 73 -2.91 -5.55 1.90
C SER A 73 -4.00 -4.72 1.25
N ALA A 74 -4.81 -5.37 0.41
CA ALA A 74 -5.99 -4.75 -0.19
C ALA A 74 -7.05 -4.39 0.86
N GLU A 75 -7.10 -5.12 1.97
CA GLU A 75 -8.07 -4.89 3.06
C GLU A 75 -7.72 -3.66 3.89
N SER A 76 -6.44 -3.48 4.22
CA SER A 76 -5.99 -2.28 4.94
C SER A 76 -5.75 -1.09 4.01
N GLU A 77 -5.53 -1.35 2.73
CA GLU A 77 -5.15 -0.35 1.69
C GLU A 77 -3.76 0.25 1.90
N TYR A 78 -2.92 -0.45 2.68
CA TYR A 78 -1.53 -0.09 2.96
C TYR A 78 -0.57 -1.06 2.29
N ALA A 79 0.53 -0.51 1.79
CA ALA A 79 1.72 -1.23 1.43
C ALA A 79 2.85 -0.86 2.39
N TRP A 80 3.78 -1.77 2.55
CA TRP A 80 4.94 -1.56 3.39
C TRP A 80 6.20 -2.17 2.81
N TYR A 81 7.30 -1.49 3.08
CA TYR A 81 8.63 -1.82 2.62
C TYR A 81 9.55 -1.94 3.81
N VAL A 82 10.23 -3.08 3.91
CA VAL A 82 11.17 -3.41 4.97
C VAL A 82 12.56 -3.40 4.39
N TYR A 83 13.46 -2.68 5.04
CA TYR A 83 14.89 -2.72 4.77
C TYR A 83 15.64 -2.52 6.09
N GLN A 84 16.63 -3.38 6.36
CA GLN A 84 17.35 -3.40 7.64
C GLN A 84 16.37 -3.50 8.83
N ARG A 85 16.27 -2.45 9.67
CA ARG A 85 15.33 -2.35 10.79
C ARG A 85 14.28 -1.26 10.59
N LYS A 86 14.12 -0.77 9.36
CA LYS A 86 13.19 0.30 9.02
C LYS A 86 11.99 -0.27 8.27
N LEU A 87 10.83 0.26 8.62
CA LEU A 87 9.55 -0.07 8.01
C LEU A 87 8.95 1.21 7.44
N LEU A 88 8.83 1.29 6.12
CA LEU A 88 8.11 2.38 5.46
C LEU A 88 6.70 1.91 5.11
N LEU A 89 5.69 2.63 5.58
CA LEU A 89 4.29 2.34 5.37
C LEU A 89 3.64 3.45 4.56
N TRP A 90 2.86 3.12 3.54
CA TRP A 90 2.10 4.11 2.78
C TRP A 90 0.77 3.55 2.32
N ARG A 91 -0.17 4.45 2.06
CA ARG A 91 -1.44 4.10 1.44
C ARG A 91 -1.28 4.13 -0.08
N PHE A 92 -1.74 3.09 -0.75
CA PHE A 92 -1.73 3.04 -2.23
C PHE A 92 -3.13 3.29 -2.82
N LYS A 93 -4.13 3.52 -1.97
CA LYS A 93 -5.49 3.84 -2.39
C LYS A 93 -6.00 5.08 -1.66
N PRO A 94 -6.36 6.16 -2.38
CA PRO A 94 -6.91 7.36 -1.77
C PRO A 94 -8.28 7.05 -1.16
N LYS A 95 -8.63 7.72 -0.06
CA LYS A 95 -10.03 7.73 0.41
C LYS A 95 -10.84 8.52 -0.62
N ALA A 96 -12.10 8.16 -0.81
CA ALA A 96 -12.99 8.83 -1.77
C ALA A 96 -13.07 10.36 -1.58
N GLU A 97 -12.78 10.85 -0.36
CA GLU A 97 -12.86 12.25 0.04
C GLU A 97 -11.48 12.95 0.10
N GLU A 98 -10.37 12.22 -0.01
CA GLU A 98 -9.02 12.77 0.13
C GLU A 98 -8.36 12.98 -1.24
N LYS A 99 -7.70 14.13 -1.44
CA LYS A 99 -6.80 14.34 -2.58
C LYS A 99 -5.69 13.30 -2.58
N ASN A 100 -5.18 12.95 -3.77
CA ASN A 100 -4.10 11.96 -3.97
C ASN A 100 -2.82 12.21 -3.12
N GLU A 101 -2.66 13.40 -2.54
CA GLU A 101 -1.57 13.79 -1.64
C GLU A 101 -1.46 12.91 -0.38
N ALA A 102 -2.55 12.32 0.13
CA ALA A 102 -2.46 11.43 1.29
C ALA A 102 -1.70 10.12 0.99
N CYS A 103 -1.62 9.72 -0.29
CA CYS A 103 -0.92 8.52 -0.72
C CYS A 103 0.57 8.78 -1.07
N SER A 104 1.00 10.04 -1.08
CA SER A 104 2.38 10.41 -1.42
C SER A 104 3.32 10.47 -0.20
N ILE A 105 2.78 10.33 1.01
CA ILE A 105 3.54 10.37 2.27
C ILE A 105 3.72 8.95 2.80
N ALA A 106 4.96 8.60 3.15
CA ALA A 106 5.29 7.38 3.87
C ALA A 106 5.50 7.67 5.36
N ILE A 107 5.05 6.76 6.21
CA ILE A 107 5.32 6.72 7.64
C ILE A 107 6.52 5.79 7.85
N GLU A 108 7.57 6.27 8.51
CA GLU A 108 8.72 5.45 8.90
C GLU A 108 8.57 4.99 10.35
N LEU A 109 8.64 3.68 10.57
CA LEU A 109 8.68 3.05 11.89
C LEU A 109 9.95 2.23 12.05
N LEU A 110 10.36 2.02 13.30
CA LEU A 110 11.49 1.16 13.64
C LEU A 110 10.99 -0.23 14.03
N LEU A 111 11.52 -1.27 13.38
CA LEU A 111 11.22 -2.66 13.69
C LEU A 111 11.84 -3.09 15.04
N PRO A 112 11.31 -4.16 15.67
CA PRO A 112 11.92 -4.75 16.85
C PRO A 112 13.42 -4.99 16.67
N LYS A 113 14.19 -4.90 17.76
CA LYS A 113 15.60 -5.31 17.70
C LYS A 113 15.66 -6.79 17.36
N SER A 114 16.60 -7.13 16.50
CA SER A 114 16.80 -8.47 15.97
C SER A 114 18.24 -8.58 15.50
N ASP A 115 18.84 -9.74 15.72
CA ASP A 115 20.14 -10.11 15.18
C ASP A 115 19.97 -10.79 13.82
N LEU A 116 18.75 -11.23 13.50
CA LEU A 116 18.35 -11.79 12.22
C LEU A 116 17.69 -10.73 11.31
N PRO A 117 17.70 -10.92 9.98
CA PRO A 117 17.10 -9.98 9.05
C PRO A 117 15.58 -9.96 9.16
N HIS A 118 15.00 -8.76 9.14
CA HIS A 118 13.55 -8.60 9.03
C HIS A 118 13.07 -8.79 7.60
N HIS A 119 11.83 -9.27 7.47
CA HIS A 119 11.14 -9.40 6.19
C HIS A 119 9.71 -8.87 6.27
N ALA A 120 9.15 -8.43 5.14
CA ALA A 120 7.81 -7.89 5.05
C ALA A 120 6.70 -8.91 5.39
N HIS A 121 7.03 -10.21 5.39
CA HIS A 121 6.14 -11.28 5.86
C HIS A 121 6.03 -11.36 7.39
N LEU A 122 6.96 -10.75 8.12
CA LEU A 122 6.92 -10.66 9.59
C LEU A 122 6.15 -9.44 10.09
N VAL A 123 5.55 -8.70 9.17
CA VAL A 123 4.78 -7.48 9.43
C VAL A 123 3.38 -7.67 8.88
N SER A 124 2.38 -7.27 9.67
CA SER A 124 0.98 -7.28 9.25
C SER A 124 0.33 -5.95 9.58
N VAL A 125 -0.32 -5.36 8.57
CA VAL A 125 -1.04 -4.09 8.67
C VAL A 125 -2.51 -4.34 8.41
N PHE A 126 -3.34 -3.95 9.36
CA PHE A 126 -4.77 -4.25 9.35
C PHE A 126 -5.60 -3.08 9.88
N LYS A 127 -6.89 -3.09 9.56
CA LYS A 127 -7.88 -2.17 10.15
C LYS A 127 -8.84 -2.99 10.99
N SER A 128 -9.00 -2.60 12.25
CA SER A 128 -10.05 -3.16 13.11
C SER A 128 -11.43 -2.77 12.57
N ARG A 129 -12.42 -3.65 12.75
CA ARG A 129 -13.80 -3.37 12.31
C ARG A 129 -14.31 -2.09 12.98
N GLY A 130 -14.78 -1.14 12.17
CA GLY A 130 -15.26 0.16 12.65
C GLY A 130 -14.16 1.18 12.94
N SER A 131 -12.87 0.83 12.81
CA SER A 131 -11.77 1.78 12.91
C SER A 131 -11.50 2.44 11.55
N SER A 132 -11.34 3.75 11.55
CA SER A 132 -10.84 4.51 10.40
C SER A 132 -9.32 4.46 10.27
N ASN A 133 -8.64 4.08 11.36
CA ASN A 133 -7.19 4.01 11.46
C ASN A 133 -6.70 2.57 11.29
N ALA A 134 -5.58 2.43 10.60
CA ALA A 134 -4.86 1.15 10.51
C ALA A 134 -3.93 0.98 11.72
N SER A 135 -3.79 -0.27 12.14
CA SER A 135 -2.87 -0.76 13.14
C SER A 135 -1.79 -1.61 12.48
N CYS A 136 -0.66 -1.80 13.15
CA CYS A 136 0.46 -2.58 12.63
C CYS A 136 1.03 -3.47 13.73
N ILE A 137 1.42 -4.68 13.35
CA ILE A 137 2.21 -5.58 14.17
C ILE A 137 3.45 -5.98 13.38
N ALA A 138 4.59 -6.02 14.05
CA ALA A 138 5.83 -6.55 13.51
C ALA A 138 6.43 -7.52 14.51
N VAL A 139 6.94 -8.64 14.03
CA VAL A 139 7.58 -9.67 14.86
C VAL A 139 9.00 -9.84 14.38
N SER A 140 9.99 -9.82 15.28
CA SER A 140 11.33 -10.23 14.89
C SER A 140 11.39 -11.72 14.61
N PRO A 141 12.32 -12.21 13.78
CA PRO A 141 12.57 -13.64 13.63
C PRO A 141 12.69 -14.38 14.98
N GLU A 142 13.27 -13.76 16.01
CA GLU A 142 13.44 -14.35 17.34
C GLU A 142 12.19 -14.26 18.25
N GLY A 143 11.09 -13.67 17.76
CA GLY A 143 9.81 -13.62 18.49
C GLY A 143 9.59 -12.36 19.35
N VAL A 144 10.32 -11.27 19.11
CA VAL A 144 10.01 -9.97 19.71
C VAL A 144 8.87 -9.33 18.94
N VAL A 145 7.69 -9.25 19.55
CA VAL A 145 6.46 -8.70 18.97
C VAL A 145 6.34 -7.24 19.35
N ARG A 146 6.18 -6.36 18.36
CA ARG A 146 5.88 -4.93 18.54
C ARG A 146 4.56 -4.58 17.87
N PHE A 147 3.70 -3.87 18.60
CA PHE A 147 2.38 -3.47 18.15
C PHE A 147 2.20 -1.95 18.20
N TRP A 148 1.67 -1.39 17.12
CA TRP A 148 1.26 0.00 16.99
C TRP A 148 -0.25 0.06 16.79
N ASP A 149 -0.94 0.69 17.73
CA ASP A 149 -2.41 0.79 17.70
C ASP A 149 -2.90 1.67 16.53
N VAL A 150 -2.19 2.76 16.26
CA VAL A 150 -2.50 3.70 15.18
C VAL A 150 -1.25 4.01 14.37
N LEU A 151 -1.34 3.93 13.05
CA LEU A 151 -0.24 4.36 12.17
C LEU A 151 -0.16 5.88 12.06
N SER A 152 0.85 6.47 12.71
CA SER A 152 1.21 7.89 12.57
C SER A 152 2.73 8.09 12.73
N PRO A 153 3.31 9.21 12.27
CA PRO A 153 4.75 9.45 12.39
C PRO A 153 5.29 9.46 13.84
N HIS A 154 4.44 9.72 14.83
CA HIS A 154 4.82 9.80 16.25
C HIS A 154 4.07 8.77 17.10
N THR A 155 3.70 7.64 16.48
CA THR A 155 2.94 6.60 17.17
C THR A 155 3.76 5.93 18.27
N SER A 156 3.09 5.59 19.37
CA SER A 156 3.68 4.76 20.42
C SER A 156 3.51 3.28 20.08
N TRP A 157 4.31 2.44 20.71
CA TRP A 157 4.23 1.00 20.56
C TRP A 157 4.28 0.29 21.89
N VAL A 158 3.73 -0.92 21.92
CA VAL A 158 3.94 -1.89 22.99
C VAL A 158 4.77 -3.05 22.46
N GLU A 159 5.54 -3.69 23.33
CA GLU A 159 6.44 -4.77 22.96
C GLU A 159 6.34 -5.94 23.94
N VAL A 160 6.35 -7.16 23.40
CA VAL A 160 6.26 -8.42 24.15
C VAL A 160 7.21 -9.43 23.49
N ASN A 161 7.79 -10.35 24.27
CA ASN A 161 8.58 -11.46 23.74
C ASN A 161 7.76 -12.76 23.80
N ALA A 162 7.66 -13.47 22.69
CA ALA A 162 6.95 -14.74 22.58
C ALA A 162 7.72 -15.93 23.19
N ASN A 163 9.01 -15.76 23.50
CA ASN A 163 9.89 -16.79 24.08
C ASN A 163 9.92 -18.09 23.27
N LEU A 164 10.27 -18.00 21.99
CA LEU A 164 10.18 -19.10 21.01
C LEU A 164 11.14 -20.28 21.25
N GLY A 165 11.90 -20.30 22.35
CA GLY A 165 12.77 -21.43 22.69
C GLY A 165 13.86 -21.75 21.66
N GLY A 166 14.22 -20.79 20.80
CA GLY A 166 15.17 -20.98 19.70
C GLY A 166 14.52 -21.26 18.35
N GLU A 167 13.19 -21.31 18.26
CA GLU A 167 12.48 -21.27 16.98
C GLU A 167 12.47 -19.86 16.40
N GLU A 168 12.29 -19.80 15.07
CA GLU A 168 12.25 -18.54 14.33
C GLU A 168 10.87 -18.34 13.71
N VAL A 169 10.35 -17.12 13.78
CA VAL A 169 9.13 -16.72 13.06
C VAL A 169 9.46 -16.51 11.58
N CYS A 170 8.69 -17.13 10.70
CA CYS A 170 8.83 -16.99 9.25
C CYS A 170 7.72 -16.14 8.62
N SER A 171 6.52 -16.08 9.22
CA SER A 171 5.44 -15.21 8.74
C SER A 171 4.46 -14.81 9.85
N VAL A 172 3.75 -13.71 9.61
CA VAL A 172 2.68 -13.19 10.48
C VAL A 172 1.45 -12.88 9.63
N HIS A 173 0.30 -13.36 10.08
CA HIS A 173 -0.97 -13.18 9.38
C HIS A 173 -2.04 -12.61 10.31
N HIS A 174 -2.73 -11.57 9.86
CA HIS A 174 -3.93 -11.08 10.55
C HIS A 174 -5.13 -11.96 10.18
N VAL A 175 -5.79 -12.52 11.18
CA VAL A 175 -6.92 -13.46 11.07
C VAL A 175 -8.09 -12.93 11.91
N PRO A 176 -8.91 -12.01 11.40
CA PRO A 176 -10.04 -11.48 12.14
C PRO A 176 -11.12 -12.55 12.35
N PRO A 177 -11.82 -12.58 13.51
CA PRO A 177 -11.70 -11.67 14.65
C PRO A 177 -10.62 -12.07 15.68
N HIS A 178 -9.85 -13.12 15.43
CA HIS A 178 -8.97 -13.77 16.42
C HIS A 178 -7.65 -13.04 16.67
N GLY A 179 -7.30 -12.04 15.86
CA GLY A 179 -6.08 -11.25 16.01
C GLY A 179 -5.04 -11.61 14.96
N CYS A 180 -3.78 -11.79 15.36
CA CYS A 180 -2.70 -12.19 14.47
C CYS A 180 -2.09 -13.52 14.91
N ILE A 181 -1.66 -14.32 13.92
CA ILE A 181 -0.99 -15.60 14.12
C ILE A 181 0.44 -15.46 13.56
N ALA A 182 1.42 -15.87 14.35
CA ALA A 182 2.81 -16.01 13.91
C ALA A 182 3.07 -17.48 13.58
N VAL A 183 3.74 -17.74 12.47
CA VAL A 183 4.12 -19.09 12.03
C VAL A 183 5.61 -19.22 12.22
N THR A 184 6.05 -20.32 12.84
CA THR A 184 7.47 -20.62 13.01
C THR A 184 8.00 -21.55 11.91
N THR A 185 9.32 -21.68 11.81
CA THR A 185 9.99 -22.59 10.88
C THR A 185 9.67 -24.08 11.10
N SER A 186 9.23 -24.47 12.29
CA SER A 186 8.77 -25.83 12.60
C SER A 186 7.27 -26.05 12.31
N ALA A 187 6.58 -25.02 11.78
CA ALA A 187 5.14 -24.96 11.68
C ALA A 187 4.40 -25.13 13.02
N SER A 188 5.05 -24.75 14.12
CA SER A 188 4.35 -24.46 15.38
C SER A 188 3.57 -23.13 15.22
N LEU A 189 2.38 -23.09 15.82
CA LEU A 189 1.44 -21.96 15.81
C LEU A 189 1.26 -21.40 17.22
#